data_AF-A0A2K3DZC1-F1
#
_entry.id   AF-A0A2K3DZC1-F1
#
_cell.length_a   1.000
_cell.length_b   1.000
_cell.length_c   1.000
_cell.angle_alpha   90.00
_cell.angle_beta   90.00
_cell.angle_gamma   90.00
#
_symmetry.space_group_name_H-M   'P 1'
#
loop_
_entity.id
_entity.type
_entity.pdbx_description
1 polymer ?
#
loop_
_entity_poly.entity_id
_entity_poly.type
_entity_poly.pdbx_seq_one_letter_code
_entity_poly.pdbx_strand_id
1 'polypeptide(L)'
;MLASKHLRSAACSQHSGRISRRSAVVCLAAGPRSPSEPSTSAPALSAIAAAAAATVIQLSAATSAFAAPLYDNLPGFGADSQSVFFQAVEQEIQNRPTTIDDLFDENLTTVELRTFVDNVVNNKLKPEQYQAERLKMNFRRDLDGRVSLRNRQGQWFSVRPDLQVPGFLLLRDVSGGVFFLPPDTDGDGLAQLDLSDDVVVAELFYSSAWQDVMSPLSYRDSDGSVKQLKLTEQEFRNVVSLVEGAEEPEEEPAAAP
;
A
#
# COMPACT_ATOMS: atom_id res chain seq x y z
N MET A 1 -59.27 -0.86 35.59
CA MET A 1 -58.57 -1.96 34.87
C MET A 1 -57.64 -1.30 33.86
N LEU A 2 -56.47 -0.74 34.21
CA LEU A 2 -55.21 -1.31 34.70
C LEU A 2 -54.68 -2.48 33.86
N ALA A 3 -53.74 -2.18 32.95
CA ALA A 3 -52.69 -3.10 32.52
C ALA A 3 -51.49 -2.30 31.95
N SER A 4 -50.58 -1.91 32.85
CA SER A 4 -49.22 -1.46 32.53
C SER A 4 -48.40 -2.65 32.01
N LYS A 5 -47.75 -2.51 30.85
CA LYS A 5 -46.70 -3.42 30.39
C LYS A 5 -45.34 -2.73 30.53
N HIS A 6 -44.55 -3.22 31.49
CA HIS A 6 -43.12 -2.92 31.62
C HIS A 6 -42.33 -3.68 30.55
N LEU A 7 -41.62 -2.95 29.69
CA LEU A 7 -40.56 -3.49 28.86
C LEU A 7 -39.23 -3.34 29.62
N ARG A 8 -38.58 -4.48 29.84
CA ARG A 8 -37.33 -4.61 30.58
C ARG A 8 -36.16 -4.11 29.73
N SER A 9 -35.35 -3.24 30.34
CA SER A 9 -34.05 -2.80 29.83
C SER A 9 -33.04 -3.94 29.96
N ALA A 10 -32.39 -4.32 28.85
CA ALA A 10 -31.27 -5.25 28.84
C ALA A 10 -29.97 -4.44 28.88
N ALA A 11 -29.20 -4.63 29.94
CA ALA A 11 -27.85 -4.07 30.09
C ALA A 11 -26.88 -4.84 29.18
N CYS A 12 -26.34 -4.15 28.18
CA CYS A 12 -25.28 -4.67 27.33
C CYS A 12 -23.93 -4.43 28.03
N SER A 13 -23.28 -5.51 28.45
CA SER A 13 -21.97 -5.52 29.11
C SER A 13 -20.87 -5.18 28.09
N GLN A 14 -20.26 -4.01 28.21
CA GLN A 14 -19.09 -3.63 27.41
C GLN A 14 -17.83 -4.28 28.00
N HIS A 15 -17.31 -5.31 27.32
CA HIS A 15 -15.96 -5.81 27.54
C HIS A 15 -14.99 -4.97 26.69
N SER A 16 -14.36 -3.99 27.32
CA SER A 16 -13.32 -3.18 26.69
C SER A 16 -11.99 -3.93 26.73
N GLY A 17 -11.78 -4.82 25.75
CA GLY A 17 -10.49 -5.45 25.48
C GLY A 17 -9.50 -4.40 24.97
N ARG A 18 -8.50 -4.06 25.78
CA ARG A 18 -7.46 -3.09 25.45
C ARG A 18 -6.43 -3.78 24.54
N ILE A 19 -6.64 -3.73 23.23
CA ILE A 19 -5.68 -4.23 22.24
C ILE A 19 -4.45 -3.32 22.27
N SER A 20 -3.34 -3.84 22.78
CA SER A 20 -2.04 -3.16 22.81
C SER A 20 -1.42 -3.23 21.42
N ARG A 21 -1.67 -2.21 20.59
CA ARG A 21 -1.05 -2.05 19.26
C ARG A 21 0.46 -1.82 19.45
N ARG A 22 1.31 -2.73 18.98
CA ARG A 22 2.76 -2.50 18.89
C ARG A 22 3.04 -1.90 17.51
N SER A 23 3.82 -0.83 17.49
CA SER A 23 4.23 -0.17 16.25
C SER A 23 5.45 -0.87 15.70
N ALA A 24 5.39 -1.35 14.46
CA ALA A 24 6.58 -1.75 13.71
C ALA A 24 7.48 -0.51 13.52
N VAL A 25 8.71 -0.59 14.02
CA VAL A 25 9.73 0.44 13.88
C VAL A 25 10.64 0.01 12.74
N VAL A 26 10.59 0.73 11.63
CA VAL A 26 11.55 0.62 10.54
C VAL A 26 12.71 1.59 10.87
N CYS A 27 13.93 1.35 10.44
CA CYS A 27 15.07 2.26 10.69
C CYS A 27 15.52 2.86 9.37
N LEU A 28 14.95 4.00 8.94
CA LEU A 28 15.39 4.65 7.71
C LEU A 28 16.63 5.51 7.98
N ALA A 29 17.75 5.17 7.37
CA ALA A 29 18.93 6.02 7.36
C ALA A 29 18.67 7.29 6.52
N ALA A 30 18.69 8.46 7.17
CA ALA A 30 18.53 9.74 6.48
C ALA A 30 19.76 10.02 5.60
N GLY A 31 19.62 9.86 4.28
CA GLY A 31 20.64 10.27 3.31
C GLY A 31 20.93 11.79 3.38
N PRO A 32 22.16 12.22 3.09
CA PRO A 32 22.54 13.63 3.20
C PRO A 32 21.76 14.49 2.19
N ARG A 33 20.99 15.45 2.71
CA ARG A 33 20.32 16.49 1.93
C ARG A 33 21.36 17.41 1.29
N SER A 34 21.48 17.38 -0.03
CA SER A 34 22.20 18.40 -0.79
C SER A 34 21.49 19.75 -0.69
N PRO A 35 22.21 20.86 -0.44
CA PRO A 35 21.62 22.19 -0.41
C PRO A 35 21.28 22.69 -1.82
N SER A 36 20.08 23.25 -1.93
CA SER A 36 19.53 23.92 -3.12
C SER A 36 20.21 25.25 -3.43
N GLU A 37 20.61 25.45 -4.69
CA GLU A 37 20.90 26.78 -5.25
C GLU A 37 19.63 27.43 -5.83
N PRO A 38 19.44 28.75 -5.66
CA PRO A 38 18.41 29.50 -6.38
C PRO A 38 19.01 30.16 -7.63
N SER A 39 18.29 30.14 -8.76
CA SER A 39 18.50 31.15 -9.81
C SER A 39 17.28 31.41 -10.67
N THR A 40 17.14 32.69 -10.94
CA THR A 40 15.98 33.45 -11.39
C THR A 40 15.90 33.52 -12.92
N SER A 41 14.73 33.92 -13.40
CA SER A 41 14.43 34.66 -14.65
C SER A 41 14.29 33.90 -15.98
N ALA A 42 13.04 33.90 -16.47
CA ALA A 42 12.66 34.00 -17.89
C ALA A 42 12.80 35.49 -18.35
N PRO A 43 12.52 35.92 -19.61
CA PRO A 43 11.97 35.19 -20.78
C PRO A 43 12.66 35.51 -22.14
N ALA A 44 12.32 34.77 -23.21
CA ALA A 44 12.16 35.32 -24.57
C ALA A 44 11.61 34.28 -25.56
N LEU A 45 10.61 34.73 -26.34
CA LEU A 45 10.04 34.09 -27.52
C LEU A 45 11.07 34.03 -28.67
N SER A 46 11.10 32.92 -29.40
CA SER A 46 11.45 32.89 -30.83
C SER A 46 10.91 31.60 -31.45
N ALA A 47 9.96 31.77 -32.37
CA ALA A 47 9.58 30.75 -33.35
C ALA A 47 10.72 30.53 -34.33
N ILE A 48 10.87 29.31 -34.88
CA ILE A 48 11.29 29.01 -36.27
C ILE A 48 11.19 27.49 -36.52
N ALA A 49 10.52 27.18 -37.64
CA ALA A 49 10.67 26.09 -38.61
C ALA A 49 10.68 24.61 -38.19
N ALA A 50 9.83 23.89 -38.94
CA ALA A 50 9.78 22.46 -39.13
C ALA A 50 11.05 21.88 -39.77
N ALA A 51 11.40 20.67 -39.36
CA ALA A 51 12.07 19.68 -40.21
C ALA A 51 11.65 18.27 -39.77
N ALA A 52 11.02 17.56 -40.70
CA ALA A 52 10.63 16.17 -40.57
C ALA A 52 11.89 15.28 -40.63
N ALA A 53 12.06 14.40 -39.65
CA ALA A 53 12.99 13.28 -39.72
C ALA A 53 12.21 12.00 -39.38
N ALA A 54 11.84 11.26 -40.42
CA ALA A 54 11.29 9.92 -40.31
C ALA A 54 12.44 8.96 -39.94
N THR A 55 12.46 8.48 -38.70
CA THR A 55 13.37 7.43 -38.27
C THR A 55 12.64 6.09 -38.35
N VAL A 56 13.05 5.25 -39.29
CA VAL A 56 12.61 3.86 -39.42
C VAL A 56 13.31 3.06 -38.32
N ILE A 57 12.59 2.70 -37.27
CA ILE A 57 13.06 1.74 -36.27
C ILE A 57 12.76 0.34 -36.84
N GLN A 58 13.80 -0.38 -37.25
CA GLN A 58 13.74 -1.79 -37.57
C GLN A 58 13.45 -2.59 -36.29
N LEU A 59 12.26 -3.21 -36.28
CA LEU A 59 11.80 -4.12 -35.23
C LEU A 59 12.38 -5.51 -35.53
N SER A 60 13.53 -5.84 -34.95
CA SER A 60 14.09 -7.19 -34.99
C SER A 60 13.32 -8.07 -34.00
N ALA A 61 12.58 -9.04 -34.53
CA ALA A 61 11.92 -10.07 -33.75
C ALA A 61 12.99 -11.00 -33.12
N ALA A 62 13.24 -10.83 -31.82
CA ALA A 62 13.93 -11.84 -31.02
C ALA A 62 12.89 -12.71 -30.32
N THR A 63 12.89 -13.99 -30.64
CA THR A 63 12.10 -15.03 -29.97
C THR A 63 12.51 -15.15 -28.51
N SER A 64 11.63 -14.72 -27.59
CA SER A 64 11.79 -14.93 -26.17
C SER A 64 11.60 -16.40 -25.83
N ALA A 65 12.71 -17.11 -25.60
CA ALA A 65 12.68 -18.35 -24.84
C ALA A 65 12.50 -17.98 -23.36
N PHE A 66 11.38 -18.37 -22.76
CA PHE A 66 11.17 -18.30 -21.32
C PHE A 66 12.11 -19.30 -20.64
N ALA A 67 13.27 -18.80 -20.21
CA ALA A 67 14.09 -19.48 -19.21
C ALA A 67 13.51 -19.13 -17.82
N ALA A 68 13.17 -20.15 -17.05
CA ALA A 68 12.81 -19.98 -15.65
C ALA A 68 13.93 -19.23 -14.91
N PRO A 69 13.61 -18.31 -13.98
CA PRO A 69 14.62 -17.58 -13.24
C PRO A 69 15.42 -18.55 -12.37
N LEU A 70 16.68 -18.75 -12.76
CA LEU A 70 17.66 -19.60 -12.11
C LEU A 70 18.35 -18.78 -10.99
N TYR A 71 17.57 -18.37 -9.99
CA TYR A 71 18.06 -17.57 -8.84
C TYR A 71 18.43 -18.41 -7.61
N ASP A 72 18.62 -19.72 -7.76
CA ASP A 72 18.69 -20.60 -6.58
C ASP A 72 20.08 -21.16 -6.27
N ASN A 73 21.14 -20.78 -6.99
CA ASN A 73 22.47 -21.38 -6.76
C ASN A 73 23.65 -20.44 -7.07
N LEU A 74 23.67 -19.24 -6.49
CA LEU A 74 24.89 -18.43 -6.42
C LEU A 74 25.55 -18.62 -5.04
N PRO A 75 26.71 -19.31 -4.96
CA PRO A 75 27.44 -19.46 -3.70
C PRO A 75 28.02 -18.10 -3.30
N GLY A 76 27.49 -17.52 -2.23
CA GLY A 76 27.89 -16.20 -1.73
C GLY A 76 26.73 -15.29 -1.31
N PHE A 77 25.49 -15.62 -1.70
CA PHE A 77 24.28 -15.07 -1.07
C PHE A 77 23.88 -16.00 0.07
N GLY A 78 24.38 -15.70 1.26
CA GLY A 78 24.13 -16.48 2.47
C GLY A 78 22.64 -16.61 2.75
N ALA A 79 22.22 -17.83 3.08
CA ALA A 79 20.86 -18.21 3.40
C ALA A 79 20.38 -17.75 4.80
N ASP A 80 21.09 -16.84 5.48
CA ASP A 80 20.99 -16.75 6.95
C ASP A 80 20.69 -15.35 7.53
N SER A 81 20.20 -14.40 6.73
CA SER A 81 19.69 -13.14 7.30
C SER A 81 18.37 -12.74 6.65
N GLN A 82 17.28 -13.41 7.05
CA GLN A 82 15.95 -12.80 6.93
C GLN A 82 16.04 -11.39 7.53
N SER A 83 15.81 -10.37 6.70
CA SER A 83 15.93 -8.98 7.10
C SER A 83 15.11 -8.74 8.38
N VAL A 84 15.67 -7.96 9.31
CA VAL A 84 15.08 -7.66 10.62
C VAL A 84 13.65 -7.13 10.49
N PHE A 85 13.34 -6.47 9.36
CA PHE A 85 11.99 -6.06 9.00
C PHE A 85 11.04 -7.25 8.85
N PHE A 86 11.42 -8.29 8.11
CA PHE A 86 10.59 -9.49 7.93
C PHE A 86 10.38 -10.20 9.27
N GLN A 87 11.40 -10.31 10.11
CA GLN A 87 11.24 -10.88 11.46
C GLN A 87 10.28 -10.04 12.33
N ALA A 88 10.35 -8.71 12.25
CA ALA A 88 9.44 -7.82 12.99
C ALA A 88 7.99 -7.91 12.47
N VAL A 89 7.82 -8.01 11.15
CA VAL A 89 6.51 -8.23 10.52
C VAL A 89 5.96 -9.60 10.91
N GLU A 90 6.76 -10.65 10.85
CA GLU A 90 6.38 -12.02 11.21
C GLU A 90 6.05 -12.13 12.71
N GLN A 91 6.77 -11.41 13.57
CA GLN A 91 6.47 -11.32 15.00
C GLN A 91 5.18 -10.54 15.28
N GLU A 92 4.88 -9.46 14.55
CA GLU A 92 3.60 -8.75 14.68
C GLU A 92 2.43 -9.61 14.18
N ILE A 93 2.65 -10.39 13.12
CA ILE A 93 1.71 -11.38 12.58
C ILE A 93 1.42 -12.48 13.61
N GLN A 94 2.44 -13.10 14.21
CA GLN A 94 2.26 -14.18 15.20
C GLN A 94 1.56 -13.72 16.48
N ASN A 95 1.69 -12.45 16.85
CA ASN A 95 1.04 -11.89 18.04
C ASN A 95 -0.43 -11.49 17.81
N ARG A 96 -0.98 -11.62 16.58
CA ARG A 96 -2.38 -11.33 16.29
C ARG A 96 -3.30 -12.49 16.72
N PRO A 97 -4.27 -12.28 17.62
CA PRO A 97 -5.24 -13.31 17.96
C PRO A 97 -6.25 -13.52 16.83
N THR A 98 -6.35 -14.78 16.38
CA THR A 98 -7.39 -15.40 15.52
C THR A 98 -7.60 -14.81 14.12
N THR A 99 -7.00 -15.54 13.16
CA THR A 99 -7.49 -15.91 11.81
C THR A 99 -8.10 -14.80 10.96
N ILE A 100 -7.24 -14.21 10.13
CA ILE A 100 -7.62 -13.37 8.97
C ILE A 100 -8.69 -14.07 8.12
N ASP A 101 -8.64 -15.40 8.01
CA ASP A 101 -9.64 -16.22 7.32
C ASP A 101 -11.07 -16.11 7.87
N ASP A 102 -11.26 -15.86 9.16
CA ASP A 102 -12.60 -15.65 9.75
C ASP A 102 -13.13 -14.23 9.52
N LEU A 103 -12.26 -13.28 9.16
CA LEU A 103 -12.60 -11.90 8.84
C LEU A 103 -12.96 -11.71 7.36
N PHE A 104 -12.55 -12.63 6.48
CA PHE A 104 -12.82 -12.64 5.04
C PHE A 104 -13.88 -13.69 4.63
N ASP A 105 -14.79 -14.01 5.53
CA ASP A 105 -15.89 -14.97 5.37
C ASP A 105 -16.74 -14.70 4.09
N GLU A 106 -17.16 -15.76 3.39
CA GLU A 106 -17.82 -15.78 2.04
C GLU A 106 -19.07 -14.88 1.90
N ASN A 107 -19.56 -14.29 3.00
CA ASN A 107 -20.65 -13.30 3.05
C ASN A 107 -20.25 -11.84 2.79
N LEU A 108 -18.97 -11.55 2.51
CA LEU A 108 -18.50 -10.19 2.20
C LEU A 108 -18.89 -9.66 0.82
N THR A 109 -19.36 -10.53 -0.07
CA THR A 109 -19.90 -10.12 -1.37
C THR A 109 -21.30 -9.53 -1.19
N THR A 110 -21.37 -8.27 -0.77
CA THR A 110 -22.64 -7.54 -0.66
C THR A 110 -23.33 -7.47 -2.02
N VAL A 111 -24.65 -7.29 -2.02
CA VAL A 111 -25.43 -7.13 -3.26
C VAL A 111 -24.89 -5.96 -4.09
N GLU A 112 -24.40 -4.92 -3.44
CA GLU A 112 -23.78 -3.76 -4.09
C GLU A 112 -22.47 -4.14 -4.78
N LEU A 113 -21.57 -4.86 -4.10
CA LEU A 113 -20.31 -5.32 -4.68
C LEU A 113 -20.56 -6.26 -5.87
N ARG A 114 -21.46 -7.23 -5.73
CA ARG A 114 -21.83 -8.15 -6.84
C ARG A 114 -22.38 -7.39 -8.04
N THR A 115 -23.29 -6.44 -7.80
CA THR A 115 -23.86 -5.61 -8.86
C THR A 115 -22.77 -4.77 -9.55
N PHE A 116 -21.82 -4.24 -8.79
CA PHE A 116 -20.69 -3.51 -9.34
C PHE A 116 -19.82 -4.40 -10.24
N VAL A 117 -19.39 -5.56 -9.74
CA VAL A 117 -18.58 -6.53 -10.48
C VAL A 117 -19.29 -6.97 -11.75
N ASP A 118 -20.58 -7.34 -11.66
CA ASP A 118 -21.38 -7.71 -12.83
C ASP A 118 -21.45 -6.60 -13.87
N ASN A 119 -21.56 -5.34 -13.44
CA ASN A 119 -21.65 -4.21 -14.36
C ASN A 119 -20.30 -3.91 -15.04
N VAL A 120 -19.18 -4.07 -14.33
CA VAL A 120 -17.83 -3.88 -14.87
C VAL A 120 -17.48 -5.03 -15.83
N VAL A 121 -17.61 -6.29 -15.40
CA VAL A 121 -17.26 -7.48 -16.20
C VAL A 121 -18.09 -7.57 -17.48
N ASN A 122 -19.39 -7.24 -17.42
CA ASN A 122 -20.26 -7.26 -18.60
C ASN A 122 -20.21 -5.95 -19.42
N ASN A 123 -19.29 -5.02 -19.11
CA ASN A 123 -19.15 -3.72 -19.78
C ASN A 123 -20.48 -2.92 -19.88
N LYS A 124 -21.31 -3.00 -18.83
CA LYS A 124 -22.62 -2.31 -18.77
C LYS A 124 -22.49 -0.85 -18.37
N LEU A 125 -21.37 -0.46 -17.75
CA LEU A 125 -21.12 0.92 -17.30
C LEU A 125 -20.59 1.78 -18.45
N LYS A 126 -21.16 2.97 -18.59
CA LYS A 126 -20.60 4.02 -19.45
C LYS A 126 -19.42 4.71 -18.74
N PRO A 127 -18.45 5.29 -19.49
CA PRO A 127 -17.29 6.00 -18.91
C PRO A 127 -17.65 7.01 -17.82
N GLU A 128 -18.77 7.73 -17.99
CA GLU A 128 -19.21 8.76 -17.03
C GLU A 128 -19.76 8.18 -15.73
N GLN A 129 -20.17 6.91 -15.75
CA GLN A 129 -20.80 6.22 -14.60
C GLN A 129 -19.77 5.53 -13.70
N TYR A 130 -18.59 5.18 -14.22
CA TYR A 130 -17.55 4.49 -13.45
C TYR A 130 -17.22 5.23 -12.16
N GLN A 131 -17.00 6.54 -12.22
CA GLN A 131 -16.63 7.29 -11.04
C GLN A 131 -17.72 7.26 -9.95
N ALA A 132 -19.00 7.35 -10.35
CA ALA A 132 -20.10 7.31 -9.39
C ALA A 132 -20.21 5.94 -8.71
N GLU A 133 -20.01 4.85 -9.46
CA GLU A 133 -20.02 3.50 -8.90
C GLU A 133 -18.81 3.23 -8.01
N ARG A 134 -17.60 3.63 -8.41
CA ARG A 134 -16.38 3.52 -7.58
C ARG A 134 -16.55 4.19 -6.23
N LEU A 135 -17.16 5.39 -6.20
CA LEU A 135 -17.41 6.13 -4.96
C LEU A 135 -18.36 5.38 -4.01
N LYS A 136 -19.32 4.61 -4.52
CA LYS A 136 -20.17 3.73 -3.68
C LYS A 136 -19.35 2.59 -3.08
N MET A 137 -18.33 2.13 -3.79
CA MET A 137 -17.41 1.10 -3.34
C MET A 137 -16.27 1.62 -2.45
N ASN A 138 -16.35 2.86 -1.97
CA ASN A 138 -15.33 3.50 -1.13
C ASN A 138 -13.95 3.66 -1.79
N PHE A 139 -13.88 3.76 -3.12
CA PHE A 139 -12.64 4.14 -3.79
C PHE A 139 -12.88 5.12 -4.95
N ARG A 140 -11.79 5.68 -5.48
CA ARG A 140 -11.82 6.50 -6.69
C ARG A 140 -10.51 6.35 -7.45
N ARG A 141 -10.56 6.70 -8.73
CA ARG A 141 -9.36 6.93 -9.53
C ARG A 141 -9.13 8.42 -9.73
N ASP A 142 -7.89 8.84 -9.56
CA ASP A 142 -7.45 10.18 -9.93
C ASP A 142 -7.16 10.24 -11.44
N LEU A 143 -6.95 11.43 -11.99
CA LEU A 143 -6.76 11.63 -13.44
C LEU A 143 -5.51 10.94 -13.99
N ASP A 144 -4.56 10.62 -13.12
CA ASP A 144 -3.34 9.87 -13.44
C ASP A 144 -3.48 8.35 -13.26
N GLY A 145 -4.71 7.87 -13.03
CA GLY A 145 -5.03 6.46 -12.88
C GLY A 145 -4.76 5.89 -11.48
N ARG A 146 -4.24 6.70 -10.55
CA ARG A 146 -3.96 6.27 -9.17
C ARG A 146 -5.24 5.99 -8.40
N VAL A 147 -5.17 5.03 -7.50
CA VAL A 147 -6.28 4.64 -6.64
C VAL A 147 -6.21 5.40 -5.32
N SER A 148 -7.34 5.97 -4.92
CA SER A 148 -7.54 6.52 -3.58
C SER A 148 -8.68 5.77 -2.89
N LEU A 149 -8.46 5.31 -1.66
CA LEU A 149 -9.45 4.61 -0.82
C LEU A 149 -10.08 5.57 0.18
N ARG A 150 -11.34 5.37 0.51
CA ARG A 150 -12.07 6.11 1.54
C ARG A 150 -12.13 5.28 2.81
N ASN A 151 -11.67 5.85 3.93
CA ASN A 151 -11.76 5.18 5.22
C ASN A 151 -13.17 5.28 5.82
N ARG A 152 -13.43 4.60 6.95
CA ARG A 152 -14.73 4.63 7.66
C ARG A 152 -15.12 6.04 8.13
N GLN A 153 -14.14 6.92 8.32
CA GLN A 153 -14.32 8.32 8.71
C GLN A 153 -14.53 9.26 7.50
N GLY A 154 -14.53 8.72 6.28
CA GLY A 154 -14.71 9.47 5.05
C GLY A 154 -13.45 10.16 4.51
N GLN A 155 -12.29 9.96 5.13
CA GLN A 155 -10.99 10.48 4.69
C GLN A 155 -10.40 9.64 3.56
N TRP A 156 -9.65 10.29 2.67
CA TRP A 156 -9.06 9.64 1.50
C TRP A 156 -7.59 9.27 1.75
N PHE A 157 -7.22 8.07 1.31
CA PHE A 157 -5.87 7.52 1.35
C PHE A 157 -5.41 7.23 -0.06
N SER A 158 -4.28 7.78 -0.48
CA SER A 158 -3.65 7.39 -1.76
C SER A 158 -2.98 6.04 -1.59
N VAL A 159 -3.21 5.12 -2.52
CA VAL A 159 -2.71 3.74 -2.45
C VAL A 159 -1.81 3.43 -3.63
N ARG A 160 -0.75 2.67 -3.36
CA ARG A 160 0.15 2.15 -4.39
C ARG A 160 0.79 0.83 -3.94
N PRO A 161 1.16 -0.05 -4.88
CA PRO A 161 2.08 -1.14 -4.57
C PRO A 161 3.47 -0.58 -4.24
N ASP A 162 4.17 -1.27 -3.35
CA ASP A 162 5.63 -1.16 -3.25
C ASP A 162 6.25 -1.80 -4.50
N LEU A 163 7.22 -1.14 -5.13
CA LEU A 163 7.80 -1.64 -6.38
C LEU A 163 8.89 -2.68 -6.15
N GLN A 164 9.38 -2.81 -4.92
CA GLN A 164 10.51 -3.67 -4.58
C GLN A 164 10.07 -4.90 -3.79
N VAL A 165 9.08 -4.76 -2.91
CA VAL A 165 8.55 -5.88 -2.12
C VAL A 165 7.17 -6.28 -2.63
N PRO A 166 7.04 -7.41 -3.35
CA PRO A 166 5.76 -7.90 -3.84
C PRO A 166 4.73 -8.07 -2.73
N GLY A 167 3.48 -7.73 -3.03
CA GLY A 167 2.37 -7.84 -2.08
C GLY A 167 2.31 -6.79 -0.98
N PHE A 168 3.31 -5.92 -0.85
CA PHE A 168 3.19 -4.76 0.02
C PHE A 168 2.42 -3.63 -0.65
N LEU A 169 1.45 -3.10 0.09
CA LEU A 169 0.74 -1.89 -0.30
C LEU A 169 1.08 -0.76 0.65
N LEU A 170 1.42 0.38 0.08
CA LEU A 170 1.65 1.62 0.79
C LEU A 170 0.40 2.50 0.69
N LEU A 171 0.03 3.10 1.81
CA LEU A 171 -1.08 4.04 1.91
C LEU A 171 -0.58 5.36 2.50
N ARG A 172 -1.06 6.46 1.95
CA ARG A 172 -0.76 7.81 2.44
C ARG A 172 -2.05 8.55 2.74
N ASP A 173 -2.18 9.07 3.95
CA ASP A 173 -3.31 9.91 4.33
C ASP A 173 -3.18 11.36 3.84
N VAL A 174 -4.20 12.18 4.10
CA VAL A 174 -4.18 13.62 3.78
C VAL A 174 -3.16 14.42 4.59
N SER A 175 -2.74 13.93 5.76
CA SER A 175 -1.74 14.57 6.63
C SER A 175 -0.29 14.26 6.22
N GLY A 176 -0.11 13.34 5.25
CA GLY A 176 1.16 12.84 4.77
C GLY A 176 1.68 11.62 5.52
N GLY A 177 0.98 11.14 6.55
CA GLY A 177 1.33 9.92 7.27
C GLY A 177 1.27 8.71 6.35
N VAL A 178 2.34 7.91 6.37
CA VAL A 178 2.46 6.69 5.59
C VAL A 178 2.11 5.48 6.45
N PHE A 179 1.39 4.54 5.84
CA PHE A 179 0.96 3.28 6.39
C PHE A 179 1.27 2.17 5.40
N PHE A 180 1.33 0.94 5.86
CA PHE A 180 1.44 -0.23 5.01
C PHE A 180 0.38 -1.28 5.38
N LEU A 181 -0.01 -2.07 4.38
CA LEU A 181 -0.72 -3.32 4.58
C LEU A 181 0.29 -4.46 4.47
N PRO A 182 0.43 -5.32 5.49
CA PRO A 182 1.32 -6.47 5.40
C PRO A 182 0.81 -7.45 4.33
N PRO A 183 1.71 -8.20 3.68
CA PRO A 183 1.31 -9.29 2.81
C PRO A 183 0.59 -10.37 3.64
N ASP A 184 -0.16 -11.20 2.93
CA ASP A 184 -0.91 -12.30 3.50
C ASP A 184 0.06 -13.41 3.92
N THR A 185 -0.26 -14.10 5.01
CA THR A 185 0.63 -15.05 5.69
C THR A 185 0.95 -16.27 4.84
N ASP A 186 0.08 -16.60 3.90
CA ASP A 186 0.22 -17.76 3.04
C ASP A 186 1.15 -17.49 1.84
N GLY A 187 1.72 -16.28 1.73
CA GLY A 187 2.78 -15.95 0.76
C GLY A 187 2.36 -15.90 -0.72
N ASP A 188 1.24 -16.55 -1.08
CA ASP A 188 0.82 -16.75 -2.46
C ASP A 188 -0.25 -15.76 -2.95
N GLY A 189 -1.02 -15.14 -2.04
CA GLY A 189 -2.24 -14.40 -2.40
C GLY A 189 -2.04 -12.96 -2.91
N LEU A 190 -0.97 -12.28 -2.49
CA LEU A 190 -0.81 -10.83 -2.72
C LEU A 190 0.32 -10.46 -3.68
N ALA A 191 1.09 -11.43 -4.19
CA ALA A 191 2.35 -11.18 -4.89
C ALA A 191 2.27 -10.25 -6.11
N GLN A 192 1.07 -9.99 -6.65
CA GLN A 192 0.92 -8.98 -7.69
C GLN A 192 -0.49 -8.41 -7.75
N LEU A 193 -0.88 -7.61 -6.74
CA LEU A 193 -2.14 -6.89 -6.82
C LEU A 193 -2.13 -5.87 -7.98
N ASP A 194 -2.93 -6.15 -9.00
CA ASP A 194 -3.16 -5.22 -10.09
C ASP A 194 -4.18 -4.15 -9.69
N LEU A 195 -3.68 -3.02 -9.19
CA LEU A 195 -4.52 -1.86 -8.88
C LEU A 195 -5.10 -1.18 -10.14
N SER A 196 -4.78 -1.64 -11.35
CA SER A 196 -5.40 -1.15 -12.59
C SER A 196 -6.81 -1.73 -12.81
N ASP A 197 -7.13 -2.87 -12.19
CA ASP A 197 -8.46 -3.48 -12.24
C ASP A 197 -9.36 -2.96 -11.11
N ASP A 198 -10.50 -2.40 -11.48
CA ASP A 198 -11.50 -1.90 -10.53
C ASP A 198 -12.18 -3.02 -9.75
N VAL A 199 -12.31 -4.22 -10.33
CA VAL A 199 -12.91 -5.39 -9.66
C VAL A 199 -12.02 -5.80 -8.50
N VAL A 200 -10.72 -5.97 -8.75
CA VAL A 200 -9.72 -6.32 -7.73
C VAL A 200 -9.69 -5.28 -6.60
N VAL A 201 -9.67 -3.99 -6.95
CA VAL A 201 -9.70 -2.91 -5.95
C VAL A 201 -10.99 -2.95 -5.12
N ALA A 202 -12.15 -3.17 -5.75
CA ALA A 202 -13.41 -3.24 -5.04
C ALA A 202 -13.46 -4.45 -4.09
N GLU A 203 -13.08 -5.63 -4.56
CA GLU A 203 -13.11 -6.87 -3.77
C GLU A 203 -12.21 -6.77 -2.53
N LEU A 204 -11.03 -6.18 -2.67
CA LEU A 204 -10.07 -6.06 -1.56
C LEU A 204 -10.48 -4.99 -0.54
N PHE A 205 -11.00 -3.84 -1.00
CA PHE A 205 -11.12 -2.66 -0.13
C PHE A 205 -12.54 -2.25 0.23
N TYR A 206 -13.56 -2.81 -0.42
CA TYR A 206 -14.96 -2.44 -0.19
C TYR A 206 -15.37 -2.54 1.29
N SER A 207 -14.98 -3.64 1.95
CA SER A 207 -15.35 -3.95 3.33
C SER A 207 -14.77 -2.99 4.37
N SER A 208 -13.80 -2.15 3.98
CA SER A 208 -13.01 -1.34 4.91
C SER A 208 -12.22 -2.13 5.96
N ALA A 209 -12.17 -3.48 5.89
CA ALA A 209 -11.44 -4.34 6.83
C ALA A 209 -9.92 -4.10 6.76
N TRP A 210 -9.42 -3.61 5.62
CA TRP A 210 -8.03 -3.17 5.45
C TRP A 210 -7.58 -2.17 6.54
N GLN A 211 -8.51 -1.38 7.09
CA GLN A 211 -8.21 -0.40 8.15
C GLN A 211 -7.84 -1.05 9.49
N ASP A 212 -8.32 -2.27 9.72
CA ASP A 212 -8.05 -3.01 10.95
C ASP A 212 -6.67 -3.65 10.88
N VAL A 213 -6.17 -3.91 9.67
CA VAL A 213 -4.87 -4.54 9.44
C VAL A 213 -3.73 -3.57 9.09
N MET A 214 -4.03 -2.32 8.72
CA MET A 214 -3.02 -1.32 8.40
C MET A 214 -2.14 -0.95 9.59
N SER A 215 -0.85 -0.72 9.33
CA SER A 215 0.12 -0.32 10.35
C SER A 215 0.87 0.95 9.91
N PRO A 216 1.13 1.90 10.84
CA PRO A 216 1.89 3.10 10.51
C PRO A 216 3.34 2.75 10.19
N LEU A 217 3.85 3.26 9.08
CA LEU A 217 5.25 3.11 8.74
C LEU A 217 6.06 4.12 9.57
N SER A 218 6.91 3.63 10.46
CA SER A 218 7.66 4.48 11.40
C SER A 218 9.15 4.32 11.16
N TYR A 219 9.93 5.38 11.30
CA TYR A 219 11.39 5.36 11.22
C TYR A 219 12.04 5.71 12.58
N ARG A 220 13.21 5.13 12.88
CA ARG A 220 14.07 5.58 13.99
C ARG A 220 14.92 6.76 13.53
N ASP A 221 14.84 7.86 14.26
CA ASP A 221 15.64 9.06 14.02
C ASP A 221 16.99 8.97 14.76
N SER A 222 17.93 9.86 14.43
CA SER A 222 19.28 9.96 15.00
C SER A 222 19.32 10.12 16.52
N ASP A 223 18.25 10.63 17.13
CA ASP A 223 18.06 10.77 18.57
C ASP A 223 17.55 9.48 19.25
N GLY A 224 17.37 8.40 18.47
CA GLY A 224 16.79 7.13 18.92
C GLY A 224 15.27 7.15 19.03
N SER A 225 14.61 8.27 18.73
CA SER A 225 13.15 8.38 18.77
C SER A 225 12.51 7.70 17.56
N VAL A 226 11.34 7.10 17.76
CA VAL A 226 10.54 6.50 16.69
C VAL A 226 9.51 7.53 16.23
N LYS A 227 9.57 7.90 14.95
CA LYS A 227 8.65 8.86 14.33
C LYS A 227 7.91 8.20 13.17
N GLN A 228 6.63 8.53 12.99
CA GLN A 228 5.91 8.08 11.80
C GLN A 228 6.49 8.75 10.55
N LEU A 229 6.74 7.98 9.49
CA LEU A 229 7.15 8.51 8.20
C LEU A 229 6.05 9.42 7.65
N LYS A 230 6.44 10.64 7.30
CA LYS A 230 5.57 11.61 6.64
C LYS A 230 6.15 12.00 5.30
N LEU A 231 5.34 11.84 4.26
CA LEU A 231 5.70 12.22 2.90
C LEU A 231 4.68 13.20 2.33
N THR A 232 5.15 14.16 1.55
CA THR A 232 4.29 14.91 0.65
C THR A 232 3.73 13.97 -0.42
N GLU A 233 2.67 14.42 -1.11
CA GLU A 233 2.10 13.62 -2.19
C GLU A 233 3.12 13.38 -3.31
N GLN A 234 3.91 14.40 -3.68
CA GLN A 234 4.95 14.28 -4.70
C GLN A 234 6.05 13.30 -4.30
N GLU A 235 6.51 13.34 -3.04
CA GLU A 235 7.50 12.37 -2.55
C GLU A 235 6.92 10.95 -2.58
N PHE A 236 5.72 10.76 -2.07
CA PHE A 236 5.04 9.45 -2.07
C PHE A 236 4.81 8.91 -3.48
N ARG A 237 4.62 9.78 -4.48
CA ARG A 237 4.52 9.39 -5.89
C ARG A 237 5.83 8.88 -6.47
N ASN A 238 6.97 9.36 -5.96
CA ASN A 238 8.31 9.11 -6.51
C ASN A 238 9.11 8.04 -5.76
N VAL A 239 8.66 7.64 -4.56
CA VAL A 239 9.22 6.52 -3.80
C VAL A 239 9.28 5.27 -4.69
N VAL A 240 10.42 4.59 -4.72
CA VAL A 240 10.56 3.28 -5.38
C VAL A 240 10.17 2.18 -4.39
N SER A 241 10.80 2.18 -3.23
CA SER A 241 10.45 1.35 -2.07
C SER A 241 10.74 2.11 -0.78
N LEU A 242 10.02 1.76 0.29
CA LEU A 242 10.32 2.23 1.65
C LEU A 242 10.73 1.11 2.59
N VAL A 243 10.62 -0.14 2.14
CA VAL A 243 10.76 -1.31 3.01
C VAL A 243 12.22 -1.77 3.06
N GLU A 244 12.97 -1.69 1.96
CA GLU A 244 14.36 -2.19 1.91
C GLU A 244 15.39 -1.18 2.41
N GLY A 245 15.12 0.13 2.34
CA GLY A 245 16.01 1.17 2.90
C GLY A 245 16.13 1.17 4.43
N ALA A 246 15.54 0.17 5.08
CA ALA A 246 15.52 -0.07 6.52
C ALA A 246 16.67 -0.94 7.02
N GLU A 247 17.50 -1.47 6.12
CA GLU A 247 18.65 -2.30 6.49
C GLU A 247 19.64 -1.47 7.32
N GLU A 248 19.82 -1.87 8.58
CA GLU A 248 20.76 -1.25 9.50
C GLU A 248 22.18 -1.33 8.90
N PRO A 249 22.97 -0.24 8.87
CA PRO A 249 24.37 -0.34 8.49
C PRO A 249 25.07 -1.29 9.46
N GLU A 250 25.73 -2.31 8.91
CA GLU A 250 26.50 -3.31 9.66
C GLU A 250 27.36 -2.61 10.73
N GLU A 251 27.11 -2.98 11.98
CA GLU A 251 27.85 -2.49 13.14
C GLU A 251 29.32 -2.92 12.96
N GLU A 252 30.17 -2.00 12.52
CA GLU A 252 31.60 -2.23 12.28
C GLU A 252 32.20 -2.81 13.58
N PRO A 253 32.74 -4.04 13.57
CA PRO A 253 33.14 -4.71 14.79
C PRO A 253 34.22 -3.89 15.48
N ALA A 254 33.88 -3.40 16.67
CA ALA A 254 34.78 -2.64 17.53
C ALA A 254 36.11 -3.39 17.62
N ALA A 255 37.17 -2.76 17.08
CA ALA A 255 38.52 -3.29 17.12
C ALA A 255 38.85 -3.71 18.55
N ALA A 256 39.05 -5.01 18.76
CA ALA A 256 39.47 -5.56 20.03
C ALA A 256 40.82 -4.96 20.44
N PRO A 257 41.04 -4.71 21.75
CA PRO A 257 42.20 -3.98 22.28
C PRO A 257 43.54 -4.71 22.09
#